data_AF-H6QS42-F1
#
_entry.id   AF-H6QS42-F1
#
_cell.length_a   1.000
_cell.length_b   1.000
_cell.length_c   1.000
_cell.angle_alpha   90.00
_cell.angle_beta   90.00
_cell.angle_gamma   90.00
#
_symmetry.space_group_name_H-M   'P 1'
#
loop_
_entity.id
_entity.type
_entity.pdbx_description
1 polymer ?
#
loop_
_entity_poly.entity_id
_entity_poly.type
_entity_poly.pdbx_seq_one_letter_code
_entity_poly.pdbx_strand_id
1 'polypeptide(L)'
;MTPKEFITGLLKKDHIELNYRRRTWGTTYGASSTIELVSEIAKIFHKKDAARHFWANFIQAEVKLVHYQDVVLLCRQEMESHSSGSFMSSRLVRRDFFGLAAKEARNHKLTTVEQPMLYNVIHGILSHLDKEEGNSVHVDDPHDDSTCLQENTLTHDTNNSRGHMGNTPTDIGETVVEELVAEAEPEVHLKSTSGSLEEVMSEYGGFSYSSKEDGPDGRQKKIKHIATVICSMLSFACNHRHNGLQLENSIRFYACGVSETVNEYLHYWGLTSHRKTAIHALQSLASEAADTIASSMAL
;
A
#
# COMPACT_ATOMS: atom_id res chain seq x y z
N MET A 1 -43.63 -22.15 17.42
CA MET A 1 -42.76 -21.45 16.45
C MET A 1 -41.77 -20.60 17.23
N THR A 2 -40.49 -20.91 17.13
CA THR A 2 -39.44 -20.09 17.77
C THR A 2 -39.17 -18.82 16.96
N PRO A 3 -38.61 -17.74 17.55
CA PRO A 3 -38.25 -16.54 16.80
C PRO A 3 -37.30 -16.82 15.63
N LYS A 4 -36.38 -17.79 15.78
CA LYS A 4 -35.44 -18.21 14.72
C LYS A 4 -36.15 -18.94 13.57
N GLU A 5 -37.09 -19.84 13.88
CA GLU A 5 -37.93 -20.51 12.88
C GLU A 5 -38.80 -19.51 12.11
N PHE A 6 -39.34 -18.50 12.82
CA PHE A 6 -40.12 -17.43 12.19
C PHE A 6 -39.26 -16.62 11.21
N ILE A 7 -38.10 -16.13 11.63
CA ILE A 7 -37.19 -15.34 10.76
C ILE A 7 -36.74 -16.19 9.56
N THR A 8 -36.36 -17.45 9.79
CA THR A 8 -35.99 -18.37 8.70
C THR A 8 -37.15 -18.60 7.74
N GLY A 9 -38.36 -18.76 8.26
CA GLY A 9 -39.58 -18.89 7.48
C GLY A 9 -39.90 -17.64 6.66
N LEU A 10 -39.78 -16.46 7.28
CA LEU A 10 -39.97 -15.15 6.62
C LEU A 10 -39.03 -14.98 5.42
N LEU A 11 -37.77 -15.37 5.58
CA LEU A 11 -36.73 -15.20 4.56
C LEU A 11 -36.78 -16.25 3.44
N LYS A 12 -37.08 -17.52 3.77
CA LYS A 12 -36.95 -18.64 2.82
C LYS A 12 -38.25 -19.11 2.19
N LYS A 13 -39.40 -18.93 2.83
CA LYS A 13 -40.66 -19.46 2.30
C LYS A 13 -41.15 -18.61 1.14
N ASP A 14 -41.55 -19.30 0.08
CA ASP A 14 -42.16 -18.71 -1.10
C ASP A 14 -43.68 -18.56 -0.88
N HIS A 15 -44.06 -17.46 -0.24
CA HIS A 15 -45.45 -17.12 0.04
C HIS A 15 -45.67 -15.67 -0.31
N ILE A 16 -46.72 -15.36 -1.08
CA ILE A 16 -46.97 -14.03 -1.66
C ILE A 16 -46.82 -12.90 -0.62
N GLU A 17 -47.45 -13.05 0.55
CA GLU A 17 -47.38 -12.05 1.62
C GLU A 17 -45.97 -11.90 2.23
N LEU A 18 -45.21 -13.00 2.36
CA LEU A 18 -43.84 -12.95 2.90
C LEU A 18 -42.88 -12.34 1.88
N ASN A 19 -43.06 -12.68 0.60
CA ASN A 19 -42.32 -12.11 -0.52
C ASN A 19 -42.57 -10.60 -0.59
N TYR A 20 -43.83 -10.18 -0.48
CA TYR A 20 -44.23 -8.77 -0.43
C TYR A 20 -43.55 -8.04 0.73
N ARG A 21 -43.50 -8.62 1.93
CA ARG A 21 -42.88 -8.00 3.12
C ARG A 21 -41.36 -7.89 3.05
N ARG A 22 -40.68 -8.82 2.37
CA ARG A 22 -39.21 -8.77 2.23
C ARG A 22 -38.72 -8.09 0.95
N ARG A 23 -39.63 -7.65 0.06
CA ARG A 23 -39.28 -7.07 -1.25
C ARG A 23 -38.36 -5.85 -1.18
N THR A 24 -38.39 -5.10 -0.08
CA THR A 24 -37.62 -3.86 0.10
C THR A 24 -36.33 -4.08 0.87
N TRP A 25 -36.04 -5.27 1.37
CA TRP A 25 -34.88 -5.51 2.24
C TRP A 25 -33.54 -5.25 1.53
N GLY A 26 -33.49 -5.43 0.21
CA GLY A 26 -32.30 -5.16 -0.62
C GLY A 26 -32.37 -3.88 -1.45
N THR A 27 -33.39 -3.02 -1.28
CA THR A 27 -33.50 -1.78 -2.08
C THR A 27 -32.72 -0.63 -1.43
N THR A 28 -32.44 0.43 -2.18
CA THR A 28 -31.68 1.61 -1.70
C THR A 28 -32.25 2.25 -0.41
N TYR A 29 -33.56 2.18 -0.20
CA TYR A 29 -34.23 2.74 0.98
C TYR A 29 -34.47 1.74 2.11
N GLY A 30 -34.45 0.42 1.84
CA GLY A 30 -34.68 -0.61 2.86
C GLY A 30 -33.43 -1.39 3.27
N ALA A 31 -32.34 -1.29 2.51
CA ALA A 31 -31.07 -1.94 2.84
C ALA A 31 -30.49 -1.41 4.16
N SER A 32 -30.57 -0.09 4.42
CA SER A 32 -30.02 0.50 5.65
C SER A 32 -30.61 -0.11 6.91
N SER A 33 -31.95 -0.18 7.01
CA SER A 33 -32.63 -0.78 8.17
C SER A 33 -32.46 -2.30 8.24
N THR A 34 -32.28 -2.97 7.09
CA THR A 34 -31.94 -4.40 7.05
C THR A 34 -30.55 -4.65 7.61
N ILE A 35 -29.56 -3.83 7.26
CA ILE A 35 -28.20 -3.90 7.81
C ILE A 35 -28.18 -3.55 9.30
N GLU A 36 -28.98 -2.59 9.76
CA GLU A 36 -29.16 -2.31 11.19
C GLU A 36 -29.67 -3.55 11.96
N LEU A 37 -30.64 -4.28 11.40
CA LEU A 37 -31.13 -5.53 11.99
C LEU A 37 -30.03 -6.60 12.04
N VAL A 38 -29.23 -6.75 10.98
CA VAL A 38 -28.08 -7.68 10.97
C VAL A 38 -27.04 -7.26 12.03
N SER A 39 -26.81 -5.97 12.22
CA SER A 39 -25.92 -5.43 13.26
C SER A 39 -26.41 -5.77 14.67
N GLU A 40 -27.71 -5.65 14.95
CA GLU A 40 -28.29 -6.08 16.23
C GLU A 40 -28.14 -7.59 16.45
N ILE A 41 -28.29 -8.40 15.41
CA ILE A 41 -28.03 -9.85 15.48
C ILE A 41 -26.54 -10.10 15.78
N ALA A 42 -25.62 -9.40 15.11
CA ALA A 42 -24.17 -9.53 15.31
C ALA A 42 -23.76 -9.22 16.76
N LYS A 43 -24.34 -8.17 17.37
CA LYS A 43 -24.10 -7.80 18.78
C LYS A 43 -24.38 -8.93 19.76
N ILE A 44 -25.30 -9.86 19.44
CA ILE A 44 -25.59 -11.03 20.30
C ILE A 44 -24.37 -11.96 20.38
N PHE A 45 -23.62 -12.12 19.29
CA PHE A 45 -22.44 -12.98 19.24
C PHE A 45 -21.23 -12.35 19.94
N HIS A 46 -21.11 -11.02 19.90
CA HIS A 46 -20.01 -10.32 20.58
C HIS A 46 -20.12 -10.36 22.12
N LYS A 47 -21.32 -10.60 22.66
CA LYS A 47 -21.58 -10.69 24.12
C LYS A 47 -21.06 -11.98 24.77
N LYS A 48 -20.78 -13.03 24.00
CA LYS A 48 -20.35 -14.35 24.54
C LYS A 48 -19.10 -14.82 23.80
N ASP A 49 -17.99 -14.99 24.50
CA ASP A 49 -16.71 -15.38 23.85
C ASP A 49 -16.80 -16.71 23.09
N ALA A 50 -17.49 -17.71 23.65
CA ALA A 50 -17.74 -18.98 22.96
C ALA A 50 -18.54 -18.83 21.66
N ALA A 51 -19.32 -17.75 21.50
CA ALA A 51 -20.10 -17.46 20.30
C ALA A 51 -19.33 -16.64 19.24
N ARG A 52 -18.23 -15.97 19.64
CA ARG A 52 -17.43 -15.13 18.75
C ARG A 52 -16.79 -15.92 17.61
N HIS A 53 -16.28 -17.13 17.88
CA HIS A 53 -15.72 -17.99 16.84
C HIS A 53 -16.76 -18.44 15.81
N PHE A 54 -18.02 -18.67 16.22
CA PHE A 54 -19.08 -18.99 15.25
C PHE A 54 -19.39 -17.80 14.34
N TRP A 55 -19.37 -16.57 14.87
CA TRP A 55 -19.55 -15.36 14.05
C TRP A 55 -18.34 -15.12 13.14
N ALA A 56 -17.11 -15.27 13.64
CA ALA A 56 -15.90 -15.16 12.84
C ALA A 56 -15.86 -16.21 11.71
N ASN A 57 -16.19 -17.46 12.01
CA ASN A 57 -16.30 -18.52 11.01
C ASN A 57 -17.44 -18.25 10.01
N PHE A 58 -18.55 -17.66 10.44
CA PHE A 58 -19.62 -17.23 9.54
C PHE A 58 -19.12 -16.13 8.59
N ILE A 59 -18.50 -15.06 9.09
CA ILE A 59 -17.92 -14.01 8.25
C ILE A 59 -16.87 -14.59 7.29
N GLN A 60 -15.99 -15.47 7.77
CA GLN A 60 -14.99 -16.13 6.94
C GLN A 60 -15.62 -17.07 5.89
N ALA A 61 -16.68 -17.79 6.25
CA ALA A 61 -17.42 -18.68 5.35
C ALA A 61 -18.22 -17.89 4.32
N GLU A 62 -18.85 -16.77 4.69
CA GLU A 62 -19.52 -15.85 3.78
C GLU A 62 -18.51 -15.26 2.77
N VAL A 63 -17.34 -14.83 3.26
CA VAL A 63 -16.20 -14.43 2.41
C VAL A 63 -15.74 -15.55 1.46
N LYS A 64 -15.94 -16.83 1.79
CA LYS A 64 -15.48 -17.98 1.00
C LYS A 64 -16.52 -18.62 0.07
N LEU A 65 -17.79 -18.68 0.48
CA LEU A 65 -18.83 -19.53 -0.14
C LEU A 65 -19.82 -18.77 -1.01
N VAL A 66 -20.13 -17.51 -0.69
CA VAL A 66 -21.20 -16.75 -1.36
C VAL A 66 -20.74 -15.35 -1.79
N HIS A 67 -19.75 -14.77 -1.10
CA HIS A 67 -19.24 -13.40 -1.33
C HIS A 67 -17.73 -13.32 -1.60
N TYR A 68 -17.07 -14.43 -1.98
CA TYR A 68 -15.68 -14.37 -2.49
C TYR A 68 -15.59 -13.46 -3.71
N GLN A 69 -16.69 -13.35 -4.47
CA GLN A 69 -16.84 -12.33 -5.49
C GLN A 69 -16.91 -10.94 -4.86
N ASP A 70 -17.80 -10.62 -3.91
CA ASP A 70 -18.08 -9.21 -3.59
C ASP A 70 -16.98 -8.45 -2.84
N VAL A 71 -16.30 -9.00 -1.82
CA VAL A 71 -15.22 -8.24 -1.15
C VAL A 71 -13.98 -8.14 -2.06
N VAL A 72 -13.64 -9.22 -2.75
CA VAL A 72 -12.52 -9.24 -3.70
C VAL A 72 -12.86 -8.40 -4.94
N LEU A 73 -14.10 -8.42 -5.43
CA LEU A 73 -14.59 -7.53 -6.49
C LEU A 73 -14.63 -6.11 -6.00
N LEU A 74 -15.04 -5.80 -4.78
CA LEU A 74 -15.06 -4.42 -4.30
C LEU A 74 -13.64 -3.88 -4.23
N CYS A 75 -12.69 -4.64 -3.66
CA CYS A 75 -11.28 -4.24 -3.66
C CYS A 75 -10.70 -4.17 -5.10
N ARG A 76 -11.07 -5.11 -5.98
CA ARG A 76 -10.64 -5.12 -7.38
C ARG A 76 -11.30 -4.00 -8.19
N GLN A 77 -12.54 -3.64 -7.91
CA GLN A 77 -13.32 -2.60 -8.56
C GLN A 77 -12.85 -1.23 -8.07
N GLU A 78 -12.45 -1.08 -6.81
CA GLU A 78 -11.68 0.07 -6.33
C GLU A 78 -10.38 0.22 -7.16
N MET A 79 -9.65 -0.87 -7.38
CA MET A 79 -8.42 -0.86 -8.21
C MET A 79 -8.68 -0.63 -9.72
N GLU A 80 -9.80 -1.09 -10.28
CA GLU A 80 -10.11 -1.04 -11.71
C GLU A 80 -10.89 0.22 -12.11
N SER A 81 -11.76 0.75 -11.24
CA SER A 81 -12.57 1.96 -11.51
C SER A 81 -11.72 3.23 -11.55
N HIS A 82 -10.62 3.25 -10.81
CA HIS A 82 -9.60 4.29 -10.85
C HIS A 82 -8.50 3.93 -11.86
N SER A 83 -8.90 3.57 -13.09
CA SER A 83 -8.03 3.09 -14.18
C SER A 83 -7.04 4.12 -14.74
N SER A 84 -7.20 5.40 -14.42
CA SER A 84 -6.15 6.40 -14.64
C SER A 84 -5.10 6.24 -13.54
N GLY A 85 -4.34 5.17 -13.63
CA GLY A 85 -3.28 4.85 -12.69
C GLY A 85 -2.33 6.04 -12.57
N SER A 86 -1.83 6.29 -11.36
CA SER A 86 -0.84 7.35 -11.07
C SER A 86 0.54 6.98 -11.63
N PHE A 87 0.59 6.65 -12.93
CA PHE A 87 1.81 6.19 -13.59
C PHE A 87 2.76 7.36 -13.74
N MET A 88 3.98 7.15 -13.25
CA MET A 88 5.08 8.06 -13.47
C MET A 88 6.11 7.39 -14.38
N SER A 89 6.32 7.96 -15.57
CA SER A 89 7.37 7.51 -16.47
C SER A 89 8.73 7.84 -15.88
N SER A 90 9.62 6.85 -15.77
CA SER A 90 10.99 7.11 -15.33
C SER A 90 11.77 8.02 -16.28
N ARG A 91 11.33 8.17 -17.54
CA ARG A 91 12.01 9.06 -18.51
C ARG A 91 11.56 10.51 -18.40
N LEU A 92 10.42 10.76 -17.76
CA LEU A 92 9.81 12.09 -17.63
C LEU A 92 9.69 12.53 -16.17
N VAL A 93 10.21 11.74 -15.24
CA VAL A 93 10.12 12.05 -13.81
C VAL A 93 11.00 13.26 -13.50
N ARG A 94 10.43 14.18 -12.72
CA ARG A 94 11.08 15.43 -12.29
C ARG A 94 11.33 15.43 -10.79
N ARG A 95 12.18 16.34 -10.32
CA ARG A 95 12.50 16.49 -8.90
C ARG A 95 11.26 16.67 -8.02
N ASP A 96 10.28 17.42 -8.49
CA ASP A 96 9.06 17.74 -7.74
C ASP A 96 8.19 16.50 -7.45
N PHE A 97 8.28 15.46 -8.29
CA PHE A 97 7.61 14.19 -8.03
C PHE A 97 8.07 13.55 -6.70
N PHE A 98 9.33 13.75 -6.32
CA PHE A 98 9.94 13.21 -5.12
C PHE A 98 9.78 14.15 -3.90
N GLY A 99 9.19 15.32 -4.09
CA GLY A 99 8.93 16.28 -3.02
C GLY A 99 7.93 15.74 -1.99
N LEU A 100 8.10 16.18 -0.74
CA LEU A 100 7.26 15.77 0.38
C LEU A 100 5.76 15.94 0.09
N ALA A 101 5.36 17.16 -0.31
CA ALA A 101 3.97 17.47 -0.60
C ALA A 101 3.40 16.58 -1.72
N ALA A 102 4.19 16.30 -2.76
CA ALA A 102 3.78 15.41 -3.85
C ALA A 102 3.61 13.96 -3.38
N LYS A 103 4.51 13.49 -2.51
CA LYS A 103 4.42 12.15 -1.89
C LYS A 103 3.21 12.02 -0.96
N GLU A 104 2.99 13.01 -0.10
CA GLU A 104 1.83 13.06 0.79
C GLU A 104 0.52 13.10 0.00
N ALA A 105 0.45 13.90 -1.07
CA ALA A 105 -0.72 13.94 -1.94
C ALA A 105 -1.00 12.58 -2.60
N ARG A 106 0.03 11.89 -3.09
CA ARG A 106 -0.12 10.53 -3.64
C ARG A 106 -0.60 9.53 -2.59
N ASN A 107 0.01 9.54 -1.40
CA ASN A 107 -0.36 8.65 -0.31
C ASN A 107 -1.78 8.93 0.18
N HIS A 108 -2.17 10.20 0.27
CA HIS A 108 -3.53 10.59 0.62
C HIS A 108 -4.52 10.07 -0.42
N LYS A 109 -4.28 10.34 -1.71
CA LYS A 109 -5.12 9.83 -2.81
C LYS A 109 -5.25 8.30 -2.77
N LEU A 110 -4.14 7.59 -2.58
CA LEU A 110 -4.12 6.13 -2.47
C LEU A 110 -5.00 5.62 -1.32
N THR A 111 -4.92 6.25 -0.15
CA THR A 111 -5.56 5.76 1.08
C THR A 111 -7.00 6.24 1.27
N THR A 112 -7.40 7.36 0.66
CA THR A 112 -8.75 7.94 0.86
C THR A 112 -9.65 7.81 -0.37
N VAL A 113 -9.07 7.75 -1.57
CA VAL A 113 -9.82 7.71 -2.83
C VAL A 113 -9.67 6.36 -3.53
N GLU A 114 -8.43 5.91 -3.74
CA GLU A 114 -8.19 4.71 -4.57
C GLU A 114 -8.40 3.40 -3.79
N GLN A 115 -8.04 3.34 -2.51
CA GLN A 115 -8.09 2.11 -1.69
C GLN A 115 -8.53 2.34 -0.23
N PRO A 116 -9.66 3.03 0.03
CA PRO A 116 -10.09 3.33 1.39
C PRO A 116 -10.45 2.09 2.19
N MET A 117 -11.11 1.08 1.60
CA MET A 117 -11.47 -0.13 2.33
C MET A 117 -10.23 -0.92 2.77
N LEU A 118 -9.31 -1.17 1.82
CA LEU A 118 -8.08 -1.91 2.09
C LEU A 118 -7.23 -1.22 3.16
N TYR A 119 -7.04 0.10 3.02
CA TYR A 119 -6.28 0.90 3.98
C TYR A 119 -6.89 0.79 5.38
N ASN A 120 -8.21 0.97 5.51
CA ASN A 120 -8.88 0.92 6.81
C ASN A 120 -8.80 -0.46 7.47
N VAL A 121 -8.86 -1.54 6.70
CA VAL A 121 -8.68 -2.92 7.21
C VAL A 121 -7.26 -3.11 7.74
N ILE A 122 -6.23 -2.78 6.95
CA ILE A 122 -4.84 -2.95 7.35
C ILE A 122 -4.49 -2.05 8.54
N HIS A 123 -4.88 -0.78 8.47
CA HIS A 123 -4.69 0.18 9.55
C HIS A 123 -5.40 -0.29 10.83
N GLY A 124 -6.61 -0.83 10.71
CA GLY A 124 -7.36 -1.42 11.82
C GLY A 124 -6.61 -2.57 12.47
N ILE A 125 -6.15 -3.55 11.68
CA ILE A 125 -5.37 -4.70 12.16
C ILE A 125 -4.13 -4.23 12.94
N LEU A 126 -3.33 -3.34 12.34
CA LEU A 126 -2.12 -2.81 12.96
C LEU A 126 -2.42 -2.01 14.24
N SER A 127 -3.49 -1.22 14.23
CA SER A 127 -3.92 -0.44 15.41
C SER A 127 -4.45 -1.31 16.56
N HIS A 128 -4.92 -2.53 16.26
CA HIS A 128 -5.40 -3.46 17.28
C HIS A 128 -4.26 -4.20 17.98
N LEU A 129 -3.22 -4.60 17.24
CA LEU A 129 -2.01 -5.21 17.81
C LEU A 129 -1.34 -4.29 18.85
N ASP A 130 -1.30 -2.99 18.54
CA ASP A 130 -0.71 -1.99 19.43
C ASP A 130 -1.42 -1.83 20.78
N LYS A 131 -2.74 -2.09 20.83
CA LYS A 131 -3.53 -1.98 22.07
C LYS A 131 -3.31 -3.18 23.01
N GLU A 132 -2.97 -4.34 22.45
CA GLU A 132 -2.70 -5.55 23.24
C GLU A 132 -1.30 -5.52 23.85
N GLU A 133 -0.30 -4.98 23.14
CA GLU A 133 1.07 -4.84 23.67
C GLU A 133 1.18 -3.85 24.84
N GLY A 134 0.42 -2.75 24.80
CA GLY A 134 0.38 -1.74 25.88
C GLY A 134 -0.28 -2.21 27.19
N ASN A 135 -0.89 -3.40 27.20
CA ASN A 135 -1.58 -3.97 28.35
C ASN A 135 -0.83 -5.15 28.99
N SER A 136 0.37 -5.47 28.49
CA SER A 136 1.25 -6.45 29.13
C SER A 136 1.93 -5.80 30.34
N VAL A 137 1.47 -6.18 31.54
CA VAL A 137 2.10 -5.78 32.80
C VAL A 137 3.54 -6.31 32.81
N HIS A 138 4.50 -5.39 32.84
CA HIS A 138 5.90 -5.64 33.11
C HIS A 138 6.00 -6.29 34.50
N VAL A 139 6.18 -7.61 34.55
CA VAL A 139 6.71 -8.26 35.75
C VAL A 139 8.21 -8.10 35.65
N ASP A 140 8.74 -7.15 36.42
CA ASP A 140 10.17 -7.02 36.64
C ASP A 140 10.69 -8.34 37.23
N ASP A 141 11.64 -8.97 36.54
CA ASP A 141 12.58 -9.89 37.18
C ASP A 141 14.00 -9.46 36.77
N PRO A 142 14.88 -9.11 37.72
CA PRO A 142 16.17 -8.51 37.42
C PRO A 142 17.26 -9.56 37.16
N HIS A 143 18.15 -9.20 36.21
CA HIS A 143 19.49 -9.72 35.96
C HIS A 143 19.65 -11.19 35.53
N ASP A 144 20.16 -11.40 34.31
CA ASP A 144 21.55 -11.88 34.21
C ASP A 144 22.22 -11.41 32.91
N ASP A 145 23.48 -11.02 33.04
CA ASP A 145 24.37 -10.45 32.04
C ASP A 145 25.22 -11.59 31.45
N SER A 146 25.17 -11.80 30.15
CA SER A 146 26.24 -12.52 29.44
C SER A 146 26.24 -12.22 27.95
N THR A 147 27.13 -11.29 27.62
CA THR A 147 27.81 -11.12 26.34
C THR A 147 28.17 -12.44 25.66
N CYS A 148 27.97 -12.53 24.34
CA CYS A 148 29.04 -12.93 23.41
C CYS A 148 28.65 -12.68 21.94
N LEU A 149 29.35 -11.73 21.33
CA LEU A 149 29.59 -11.69 19.89
C LEU A 149 30.33 -12.96 19.49
N GLN A 150 29.89 -13.64 18.44
CA GLN A 150 30.78 -14.46 17.62
C GLN A 150 30.44 -14.27 16.14
N GLU A 151 31.33 -13.53 15.49
CA GLU A 151 31.68 -13.68 14.08
C GLU A 151 31.83 -15.16 13.73
N ASN A 152 31.22 -15.60 12.64
CA ASN A 152 31.66 -16.77 11.92
C ASN A 152 31.86 -16.40 10.45
N THR A 153 33.12 -16.08 10.14
CA THR A 153 33.70 -16.11 8.80
C THR A 153 33.91 -17.56 8.38
N LEU A 154 33.43 -17.97 7.21
CA LEU A 154 33.88 -19.15 6.43
C LEU A 154 33.50 -18.86 4.95
N THR A 155 34.42 -18.25 4.19
CA THR A 155 35.29 -18.88 3.18
C THR A 155 34.56 -19.63 2.06
N HIS A 156 34.54 -18.95 0.89
CA HIS A 156 34.94 -19.44 -0.44
C HIS A 156 34.63 -20.89 -0.82
N ASP A 157 33.77 -21.06 -1.83
CA ASP A 157 34.05 -22.00 -2.91
C ASP A 157 33.52 -21.48 -4.25
N THR A 158 34.48 -21.09 -5.09
CA THR A 158 34.38 -20.99 -6.54
C THR A 158 33.83 -22.27 -7.15
N ASN A 159 32.83 -22.16 -8.04
CA ASN A 159 32.83 -22.96 -9.25
C ASN A 159 32.21 -22.20 -10.44
N ASN A 160 33.04 -22.20 -11.47
CA ASN A 160 32.96 -21.53 -12.75
C ASN A 160 31.98 -22.25 -13.69
N SER A 161 31.16 -21.53 -14.45
CA SER A 161 30.79 -21.97 -15.80
C SER A 161 30.35 -20.79 -16.67
N ARG A 162 31.30 -20.46 -17.53
CA ARG A 162 31.30 -19.53 -18.65
C ARG A 162 30.44 -20.07 -19.80
N GLY A 163 29.46 -19.28 -20.25
CA GLY A 163 28.73 -19.49 -21.50
C GLY A 163 28.61 -18.15 -22.25
N HIS A 164 29.16 -18.08 -23.45
CA HIS A 164 29.39 -16.88 -24.25
C HIS A 164 28.56 -16.94 -25.55
N MET A 165 27.86 -15.82 -25.82
CA MET A 165 27.45 -15.20 -27.10
C MET A 165 26.46 -15.85 -28.07
N GLY A 166 25.57 -14.98 -28.57
CA GLY A 166 24.74 -15.20 -29.77
C GLY A 166 23.72 -14.09 -30.05
N ASN A 167 24.20 -12.87 -30.31
CA ASN A 167 23.73 -11.77 -31.19
C ASN A 167 22.22 -11.51 -31.53
N THR A 168 21.87 -10.22 -31.34
CA THR A 168 20.93 -9.24 -31.97
C THR A 168 20.54 -9.38 -33.47
N PRO A 169 19.77 -8.45 -34.11
CA PRO A 169 18.58 -7.64 -33.74
C PRO A 169 17.53 -7.46 -34.89
N THR A 170 16.34 -6.91 -34.63
CA THR A 170 15.53 -6.09 -35.60
C THR A 170 14.38 -5.44 -34.81
N ASP A 171 14.42 -4.16 -34.42
CA ASP A 171 14.05 -2.95 -35.16
C ASP A 171 12.81 -3.09 -36.07
N ILE A 172 11.78 -2.29 -35.80
CA ILE A 172 10.86 -1.60 -36.73
C ILE A 172 9.85 -0.80 -35.87
N GLY A 173 9.96 0.53 -35.94
CA GLY A 173 8.83 1.42 -36.20
C GLY A 173 8.02 1.95 -35.02
N GLU A 174 8.50 3.05 -34.45
CA GLU A 174 7.63 4.08 -33.87
C GLU A 174 6.79 4.72 -34.99
N THR A 175 5.48 4.87 -34.77
CA THR A 175 4.70 5.96 -35.35
C THR A 175 3.87 6.60 -34.24
N VAL A 176 4.21 7.86 -33.99
CA VAL A 176 3.60 8.82 -33.09
C VAL A 176 2.21 9.21 -33.61
N VAL A 177 1.25 9.35 -32.70
CA VAL A 177 0.14 10.31 -32.85
C VAL A 177 0.01 11.05 -31.53
N GLU A 178 0.44 12.31 -31.59
CA GLU A 178 0.24 13.34 -30.57
C GLU A 178 -1.25 13.67 -30.47
N GLU A 179 -1.78 13.73 -29.25
CA GLU A 179 -2.97 14.54 -28.98
C GLU A 179 -2.70 15.38 -27.73
N LEU A 180 -2.51 16.67 -27.99
CA LEU A 180 -2.28 17.73 -27.03
C LEU A 180 -3.62 18.12 -26.40
N VAL A 181 -3.74 18.02 -25.09
CA VAL A 181 -4.77 18.76 -24.33
C VAL A 181 -4.08 19.51 -23.20
N ALA A 182 -4.10 20.83 -23.33
CA ALA A 182 -3.55 21.79 -22.40
C ALA A 182 -4.46 21.95 -21.18
N GLU A 183 -3.90 21.91 -19.97
CA GLU A 183 -4.53 22.44 -18.77
C GLU A 183 -3.44 23.11 -17.91
N ALA A 184 -3.81 24.25 -17.34
CA ALA A 184 -2.95 25.36 -16.91
C ALA A 184 -2.08 25.08 -15.66
N GLU A 185 -0.84 25.58 -15.70
CA GLU A 185 0.07 25.66 -14.54
C GLU A 185 -0.39 26.74 -13.54
N PRO A 186 -0.25 26.51 -12.22
CA PRO A 186 -0.04 27.59 -11.27
C PRO A 186 1.46 27.76 -10.99
N GLU A 187 1.96 28.97 -11.17
CA GLU A 187 3.30 29.38 -10.73
C GLU A 187 3.49 29.08 -9.23
N VAL A 188 4.48 28.26 -8.88
CA VAL A 188 4.89 28.05 -7.49
C VAL A 188 6.32 28.55 -7.31
N HIS A 189 6.43 29.67 -6.59
CA HIS A 189 7.68 30.25 -6.13
C HIS A 189 8.55 29.20 -5.41
N LEU A 190 9.72 28.91 -6.00
CA LEU A 190 10.79 28.11 -5.39
C LEU A 190 11.29 28.78 -4.10
N LYS A 191 10.81 28.31 -2.95
CA LYS A 191 11.51 28.47 -1.68
C LYS A 191 12.55 27.35 -1.60
N SER A 192 13.82 27.72 -1.75
CA SER A 192 14.97 26.88 -1.42
C SER A 192 14.75 26.22 -0.06
N THR A 193 14.57 24.90 -0.06
CA THR A 193 14.46 24.10 1.15
C THR A 193 15.88 23.91 1.69
N SER A 194 16.31 24.80 2.58
CA SER A 194 17.48 24.58 3.44
C SER A 194 17.07 23.72 4.64
N GLY A 195 16.61 22.49 4.37
CA GLY A 195 16.46 21.48 5.43
C GLY A 195 17.82 20.83 5.68
N SER A 196 18.13 20.53 6.94
CA SER A 196 19.32 19.71 7.28
C SER A 196 19.23 18.38 6.52
N LEU A 197 20.36 17.83 6.04
CA LEU A 197 20.39 16.50 5.42
C LEU A 197 19.74 15.44 6.33
N GLU A 198 19.88 15.61 7.64
CA GLU A 198 19.26 14.79 8.67
C GLU A 198 17.73 14.91 8.70
N GLU A 199 17.17 16.10 8.47
CA GLU A 199 15.73 16.35 8.39
C GLU A 199 15.15 15.74 7.12
N VAL A 200 15.83 15.92 5.98
CA VAL A 200 15.48 15.30 4.70
C VAL A 200 15.56 13.78 4.80
N MET A 201 16.57 13.21 5.49
CA MET A 201 16.73 11.76 5.67
C MET A 201 15.75 11.18 6.71
N SER A 202 15.45 11.92 7.78
CA SER A 202 14.47 11.56 8.82
C SER A 202 13.04 11.47 8.25
N GLU A 203 12.75 12.27 7.23
CA GLU A 203 11.46 12.30 6.57
C GLU A 203 11.36 11.33 5.36
N TYR A 204 12.49 11.03 4.70
CA TYR A 204 12.54 10.08 3.59
C TYR A 204 12.55 8.61 4.01
N GLY A 205 13.09 8.30 5.18
CA GLY A 205 13.09 6.96 5.73
C GLY A 205 12.19 6.91 6.96
N GLY A 206 11.15 6.07 6.94
CA GLY A 206 10.56 5.53 8.18
C GLY A 206 11.57 4.79 9.08
N PHE A 207 12.87 4.88 8.78
CA PHE A 207 14.02 4.59 9.62
C PHE A 207 14.67 5.90 10.04
N SER A 208 14.09 6.53 11.06
CA SER A 208 14.91 7.38 11.91
C SER A 208 15.85 6.47 12.70
N TYR A 209 17.16 6.66 12.55
CA TYR A 209 18.13 6.27 13.59
C TYR A 209 18.13 7.31 14.74
N SER A 210 17.06 8.10 14.90
CA SER A 210 16.91 8.97 16.06
C SER A 210 16.71 8.10 17.29
N SER A 211 17.54 8.38 18.29
CA SER A 211 17.41 7.88 19.65
C SER A 211 15.98 8.02 20.16
N LYS A 212 15.24 6.91 20.19
CA LYS A 212 14.05 6.66 21.03
C LYS A 212 13.17 7.88 21.30
N GLU A 213 12.55 8.44 20.26
CA GLU A 213 11.29 9.16 20.45
C GLU A 213 10.11 8.19 20.25
N ASP A 214 9.98 7.21 21.15
CA ASP A 214 8.83 6.30 21.25
C ASP A 214 7.60 7.05 21.83
N GLY A 215 7.26 8.19 21.23
CA GLY A 215 6.02 8.89 21.51
C GLY A 215 4.83 8.18 20.85
N PRO A 216 3.60 8.31 21.40
CA PRO A 216 2.39 7.76 20.78
C PRO A 216 2.17 8.24 19.33
N ASP A 217 2.69 9.43 18.99
CA ASP A 217 2.65 10.01 17.64
C ASP A 217 3.57 9.28 16.63
N GLY A 218 4.79 8.89 17.04
CA GLY A 218 5.73 8.16 16.17
C GLY A 218 5.20 6.78 15.79
N ARG A 219 4.56 6.09 16.74
CA ARG A 219 3.94 4.78 16.50
C ARG A 219 2.77 4.88 15.52
N GLN A 220 1.92 5.88 15.68
CA GLN A 220 0.79 6.08 14.78
C GLN A 220 1.25 6.44 13.36
N LYS A 221 2.33 7.22 13.22
CA LYS A 221 2.96 7.48 11.91
C LYS A 221 3.49 6.19 11.27
N LYS A 222 4.12 5.32 12.05
CA LYS A 222 4.58 3.99 11.58
C LYS A 222 3.42 3.14 11.08
N ILE A 223 2.33 3.02 11.83
CA ILE A 223 1.15 2.26 11.40
C ILE A 223 0.59 2.80 10.08
N LYS A 224 0.37 4.12 10.01
CA LYS A 224 -0.11 4.79 8.79
C LYS A 224 0.82 4.51 7.61
N HIS A 225 2.14 4.61 7.83
CA HIS A 225 3.12 4.35 6.80
C HIS A 225 3.08 2.90 6.31
N ILE A 226 3.09 1.91 7.21
CA ILE A 226 3.04 0.48 6.85
C ILE A 226 1.75 0.18 6.07
N ALA A 227 0.61 0.68 6.53
CA ALA A 227 -0.67 0.49 5.85
C ALA A 227 -0.64 1.07 4.41
N THR A 228 -0.13 2.30 4.25
CA THR A 228 0.03 2.93 2.93
C THR A 228 0.98 2.16 2.02
N VAL A 229 2.10 1.65 2.56
CA VAL A 229 3.06 0.85 1.79
C VAL A 229 2.41 -0.44 1.30
N ILE A 230 1.66 -1.16 2.14
CA ILE A 230 0.97 -2.39 1.74
C ILE A 230 -0.08 -2.10 0.66
N CYS A 231 -0.86 -1.02 0.80
CA CYS A 231 -1.78 -0.55 -0.24
C CYS A 231 -1.04 -0.32 -1.57
N SER A 232 0.08 0.42 -1.52
CA SER A 232 0.86 0.72 -2.73
C SER A 232 1.50 -0.50 -3.36
N MET A 233 1.97 -1.46 -2.55
CA MET A 233 2.48 -2.75 -3.04
C MET A 233 1.40 -3.52 -3.78
N LEU A 234 0.20 -3.62 -3.19
CA LEU A 234 -0.90 -4.36 -3.79
C LEU A 234 -1.39 -3.68 -5.08
N SER A 235 -1.52 -2.34 -5.09
CA SER A 235 -1.84 -1.58 -6.29
C SER A 235 -0.87 -1.83 -7.43
N PHE A 236 0.44 -1.82 -7.13
CA PHE A 236 1.46 -2.06 -8.13
C PHE A 236 1.47 -3.49 -8.65
N ALA A 237 1.25 -4.47 -7.76
CA ALA A 237 1.19 -5.89 -8.14
C ALA A 237 -0.03 -6.20 -9.02
N CYS A 238 -1.17 -5.55 -8.75
CA CYS A 238 -2.38 -5.68 -9.57
C CYS A 238 -2.29 -4.88 -10.87
N ASN A 239 -1.67 -3.70 -10.84
CA ASN A 239 -1.49 -2.81 -11.99
C ASN A 239 -0.20 -2.00 -11.84
N HIS A 240 0.82 -2.34 -12.64
CA HIS A 240 2.10 -1.65 -12.64
C HIS A 240 2.03 -0.16 -13.04
N ARG A 241 0.85 0.35 -13.44
CA ARG A 241 0.61 1.79 -13.59
C ARG A 241 0.56 2.54 -12.26
N HIS A 242 0.44 1.86 -11.12
CA HIS A 242 0.61 2.49 -9.79
C HIS A 242 2.05 2.33 -9.31
N ASN A 243 3.01 3.00 -9.96
CA ASN A 243 4.43 2.79 -9.71
C ASN A 243 5.11 3.88 -8.86
N GLY A 244 4.36 4.80 -8.27
CA GLY A 244 4.96 5.98 -7.64
C GLY A 244 5.89 5.67 -6.47
N LEU A 245 5.45 4.83 -5.52
CA LEU A 245 6.28 4.39 -4.40
C LEU A 245 7.42 3.49 -4.89
N GLN A 246 7.13 2.60 -5.83
CA GLN A 246 8.10 1.65 -6.38
C GLN A 246 9.22 2.36 -7.14
N LEU A 247 8.92 3.46 -7.82
CA LEU A 247 9.90 4.31 -8.48
C LEU A 247 10.81 5.00 -7.45
N GLU A 248 10.22 5.58 -6.40
CA GLU A 248 10.97 6.19 -5.28
C GLU A 248 11.90 5.17 -4.60
N ASN A 249 11.38 3.99 -4.27
CA ASN A 249 12.16 2.91 -3.68
C ASN A 249 13.27 2.44 -4.62
N SER A 250 13.04 2.37 -5.94
CA SER A 250 14.05 1.93 -6.90
C SER A 250 15.26 2.86 -6.95
N ILE A 251 15.05 4.17 -6.89
CA ILE A 251 16.14 5.16 -6.85
C ILE A 251 16.87 5.08 -5.53
N ARG A 252 16.13 4.98 -4.41
CA ARG A 252 16.73 4.85 -3.07
C ARG A 252 17.58 3.59 -2.95
N PHE A 253 17.07 2.44 -3.35
CA PHE A 253 17.78 1.16 -3.31
C PHE A 253 19.01 1.15 -4.21
N TYR A 254 18.90 1.75 -5.41
CA TYR A 254 20.05 1.92 -6.28
C TYR A 254 21.15 2.76 -5.63
N ALA A 255 20.79 3.90 -5.02
CA ALA A 255 21.73 4.76 -4.31
C ALA A 255 22.34 4.09 -3.07
N CYS A 256 21.58 3.24 -2.37
CA CYS A 256 22.04 2.47 -1.22
C CYS A 256 22.91 1.24 -1.61
N GLY A 257 23.18 1.02 -2.90
CA GLY A 257 24.03 -0.09 -3.33
C GLY A 257 23.35 -1.46 -3.28
N VAL A 258 22.02 -1.52 -3.28
CA VAL A 258 21.28 -2.80 -3.35
C VAL A 258 21.66 -3.51 -4.65
N SER A 259 22.02 -4.80 -4.54
CA SER A 259 22.42 -5.62 -5.68
C SER A 259 21.26 -5.82 -6.66
N GLU A 260 21.58 -6.09 -7.92
CA GLU A 260 20.56 -6.34 -8.95
C GLU A 260 19.65 -7.51 -8.57
N THR A 261 20.22 -8.61 -8.08
CA THR A 261 19.47 -9.79 -7.62
C THR A 261 18.51 -9.47 -6.47
N VAL A 262 18.92 -8.66 -5.49
CA VAL A 262 18.02 -8.26 -4.40
C VAL A 262 16.94 -7.32 -4.94
N ASN A 263 17.27 -6.40 -5.83
CA ASN A 263 16.28 -5.52 -6.44
C ASN A 263 15.26 -6.30 -7.29
N GLU A 264 15.67 -7.33 -8.03
CA GLU A 264 14.77 -8.22 -8.78
C GLU A 264 13.79 -8.94 -7.84
N TYR A 265 14.30 -9.44 -6.71
CA TYR A 265 13.46 -10.08 -5.69
C TYR A 265 12.45 -9.11 -5.08
N LEU A 266 12.88 -7.91 -4.71
CA LEU A 266 12.00 -6.86 -4.19
C LEU A 266 11.00 -6.37 -5.25
N HIS A 267 11.40 -6.35 -6.52
CA HIS A 267 10.53 -6.00 -7.63
C HIS A 267 9.41 -7.04 -7.80
N TYR A 268 9.74 -8.32 -7.68
CA TYR A 268 8.75 -9.41 -7.71
C TYR A 268 7.68 -9.27 -6.61
N TRP A 269 8.06 -8.76 -5.43
CA TRP A 269 7.11 -8.45 -4.34
C TRP A 269 6.36 -7.12 -4.51
N GLY A 270 6.66 -6.35 -5.55
CA GLY A 270 6.06 -5.03 -5.77
C GLY A 270 6.55 -3.94 -4.83
N LEU A 271 7.73 -4.12 -4.20
CA LEU A 271 8.34 -3.13 -3.32
C LEU A 271 9.14 -2.06 -4.07
N THR A 272 9.62 -2.38 -5.27
CA THR A 272 10.48 -1.50 -6.07
C THR A 272 10.22 -1.72 -7.56
N SER A 273 10.62 -0.76 -8.39
CA SER A 273 10.69 -0.91 -9.84
C SER A 273 11.99 -1.60 -10.26
N HIS A 274 12.07 -1.99 -11.54
CA HIS A 274 13.30 -2.54 -12.12
C HIS A 274 14.49 -1.57 -11.97
N ARG A 275 15.71 -2.12 -11.87
CA ARG A 275 16.95 -1.34 -11.80
C ARG A 275 17.11 -0.39 -12.99
N LYS A 276 16.75 -0.83 -14.19
CA LYS A 276 16.75 -0.01 -15.41
C LYS A 276 15.85 1.23 -15.29
N THR A 277 14.69 1.08 -14.64
CA THR A 277 13.77 2.18 -14.36
C THR A 277 14.41 3.22 -13.44
N ALA A 278 15.14 2.78 -12.40
CA ALA A 278 15.90 3.68 -11.52
C ALA A 278 16.99 4.45 -12.29
N ILE A 279 17.74 3.76 -13.16
CA ILE A 279 18.79 4.40 -13.99
C ILE A 279 18.19 5.47 -14.91
N HIS A 280 17.08 5.15 -15.59
CA HIS A 280 16.40 6.13 -16.44
C HIS A 280 15.87 7.33 -15.63
N ALA A 281 15.31 7.08 -14.45
CA ALA A 281 14.88 8.17 -13.56
C ALA A 281 16.03 9.07 -13.14
N LEU A 282 17.17 8.49 -12.76
CA LEU A 282 18.38 9.24 -12.43
C LEU A 282 18.92 10.04 -13.62
N GLN A 283 18.86 9.50 -14.84
CA GLN A 283 19.24 10.21 -16.06
C GLN A 283 18.33 11.42 -16.31
N SER A 284 17.02 11.27 -16.16
CA SER A 284 16.05 12.36 -16.31
C SER A 284 16.26 13.46 -15.27
N LEU A 285 16.47 13.08 -14.01
CA LEU A 285 16.77 14.03 -12.92
C LEU A 285 18.11 14.75 -13.15
N ALA A 286 19.12 14.05 -13.68
CA ALA A 286 20.41 14.66 -14.01
C ALA A 286 20.29 15.66 -15.17
N SER A 287 19.48 15.36 -16.18
CA SER A 287 19.19 16.30 -17.28
C SER A 287 18.47 17.54 -16.76
N GLU A 288 17.43 17.38 -15.95
CA GLU A 288 16.71 18.50 -15.34
C GLU A 288 17.64 19.40 -14.50
N ALA A 289 18.53 18.78 -13.71
CA ALA A 289 19.52 19.52 -12.93
C ALA A 289 20.51 20.29 -13.83
N ALA A 290 20.99 19.66 -14.92
CA ALA A 290 21.87 20.32 -15.88
C ALA A 290 21.19 21.52 -16.56
N ASP A 291 19.94 21.38 -16.97
CA ASP A 291 19.15 22.46 -17.58
C ASP A 291 18.92 23.62 -16.60
N THR A 292 18.68 23.29 -15.33
CA THR A 292 18.52 24.28 -14.25
C THR A 292 19.82 25.08 -14.04
N ILE A 293 20.96 24.39 -14.01
CA ILE A 293 22.28 25.03 -13.88
C ILE A 293 22.56 25.92 -15.09
N ALA A 294 22.34 25.42 -16.31
CA ALA A 294 22.54 26.18 -17.54
C ALA A 294 21.68 27.46 -17.56
N SER A 295 20.41 27.35 -17.14
CA SER A 295 19.50 28.50 -17.02
C SER A 295 19.98 29.52 -15.98
N SER A 296 20.54 29.05 -14.86
CA SER A 296 21.07 29.95 -13.81
C SER A 296 22.37 30.65 -14.21
N MET A 297 23.18 30.03 -15.07
CA MET A 297 24.44 30.60 -15.58
C MET A 297 24.24 31.52 -16.78
N ALA A 298 23.07 31.50 -17.41
CA ALA A 298 22.71 32.39 -18.51
C ALA A 298 22.23 33.79 -18.04
N LEU A 299 22.02 33.96 -16.72
CA LEU A 299 21.70 35.22 -16.04
C LEU A 299 22.98 35.91 -15.54
#